data_AF-A0A821R0U8-F1
#
_entry.id   AF-A0A821R0U8-F1
#
_cell.length_a   1.000
_cell.length_b   1.000
_cell.length_c   1.000
_cell.angle_alpha   90.00
_cell.angle_beta   90.00
_cell.angle_gamma   90.00
#
_symmetry.space_group_name_H-M   'P 1'
#
loop_
_entity.id
_entity.type
_entity.pdbx_description
1 polymer ?
#
loop_
_entity_poly.entity_id
_entity_poly.type
_entity_poly.pdbx_seq_one_letter_code
_entity_poly.pdbx_strand_id
1 'polypeptide(L)'
;PTCNDRVRNGGEIGIDCDGSCVKRCNGRACSSPDDCWSGVCGSNQTCSEANCNDRVRNGGEIGIDCDGPCVKRCNGRSCSSPDDCWSGVCGTNQTCSG
;
A
#
# COMPACT_ATOMS: atom_id res chain seq x y z
N PRO A 1 20.10 -10.08 -3.00
CA PRO A 1 19.37 -8.81 -3.18
C PRO A 1 18.06 -9.06 -3.95
N THR A 2 16.93 -8.82 -3.30
CA THR A 2 15.59 -9.06 -3.87
C THR A 2 14.77 -7.79 -3.83
N CYS A 3 14.06 -7.48 -4.92
CA CYS A 3 13.23 -6.28 -5.13
C CYS A 3 11.95 -6.23 -4.28
N ASN A 4 12.01 -6.71 -3.05
CA ASN A 4 10.93 -6.80 -2.07
C ASN A 4 11.42 -7.11 -0.65
N ASP A 5 12.71 -6.92 -0.35
CA ASP A 5 13.30 -7.18 0.97
C ASP A 5 13.26 -5.94 1.90
N ARG A 6 12.71 -4.83 1.43
CA ARG A 6 12.56 -3.54 2.12
C ARG A 6 13.89 -2.88 2.46
N VAL A 7 14.96 -3.27 1.80
CA VAL A 7 16.29 -2.71 2.00
C VAL A 7 16.91 -2.38 0.67
N ARG A 8 17.29 -1.11 0.48
CA ARG A 8 18.06 -0.72 -0.71
C ARG A 8 19.39 -1.45 -0.76
N ASN A 9 19.51 -2.47 -1.60
CA ASN A 9 20.71 -3.29 -1.70
C ASN A 9 20.94 -3.84 -3.12
N GLY A 10 22.10 -4.46 -3.35
CA GLY A 10 22.44 -4.98 -4.67
C GLY A 10 22.50 -3.89 -5.76
N GLY A 11 21.61 -3.99 -6.76
CA GLY A 11 21.56 -3.09 -7.92
C GLY A 11 20.40 -2.08 -7.90
N GLU A 12 19.75 -1.88 -6.75
CA GLU A 12 18.57 -1.03 -6.61
C GLU A 12 18.91 0.47 -6.51
N ILE A 13 18.07 1.32 -7.09
CA ILE A 13 18.22 2.79 -6.96
C ILE A 13 17.37 3.33 -5.82
N GLY A 14 16.13 2.85 -5.65
CA GLY A 14 15.33 3.04 -4.45
C GLY A 14 15.30 1.79 -3.58
N ILE A 15 14.54 1.80 -2.49
CA ILE A 15 14.28 0.58 -1.72
C ILE A 15 13.37 -0.32 -2.56
N ASP A 16 13.84 -1.51 -2.93
CA ASP A 16 13.08 -2.50 -3.72
C ASP A 16 12.62 -2.05 -5.13
N CYS A 17 13.14 -0.94 -5.66
CA CYS A 17 12.67 -0.37 -6.92
C CYS A 17 13.78 0.27 -7.76
N ASP A 18 13.55 0.32 -9.08
CA ASP A 18 14.47 0.75 -10.12
C ASP A 18 15.80 -0.04 -10.19
N GLY A 19 16.67 0.35 -11.14
CA GLY A 19 17.97 -0.26 -11.32
C GLY A 19 17.83 -1.69 -11.82
N SER A 20 18.21 -2.65 -10.98
CA SER A 20 17.98 -4.08 -11.25
C SER A 20 16.51 -4.52 -11.10
N CYS A 21 15.65 -3.70 -10.50
CA CYS A 21 14.24 -4.02 -10.32
C CYS A 21 13.38 -3.55 -11.50
N VAL A 22 12.47 -4.43 -11.92
CA VAL A 22 11.53 -4.15 -13.02
C VAL A 22 10.55 -3.04 -12.65
N LYS A 23 10.13 -3.02 -11.37
CA LYS A 23 9.21 -2.01 -10.84
C LYS A 23 9.93 -0.70 -10.54
N ARG A 24 9.27 0.40 -10.86
CA ARG A 24 9.77 1.77 -10.75
C ARG A 24 9.38 2.39 -9.41
N CYS A 25 10.25 3.26 -8.88
CA CYS A 25 9.94 4.02 -7.68
C CYS A 25 8.93 5.15 -7.95
N ASN A 26 8.38 5.72 -6.88
CA ASN A 26 7.46 6.86 -6.94
C ASN A 26 8.06 8.05 -7.73
N GLY A 27 7.22 8.79 -8.45
CA GLY A 27 7.60 9.92 -9.28
C GLY A 27 8.15 9.57 -10.66
N ARG A 28 8.33 8.28 -10.99
CA ARG A 28 8.76 7.86 -12.32
C ARG A 28 7.61 7.65 -13.27
N ALA A 29 7.85 7.86 -14.56
CA ALA A 29 6.85 7.59 -15.59
C ALA A 29 6.37 6.12 -15.56
N CYS A 30 5.10 5.88 -15.79
CA CYS A 30 4.47 4.56 -15.86
C CYS A 30 3.37 4.56 -16.92
N SER A 31 3.11 3.40 -17.50
CA SER A 31 2.01 3.16 -18.44
C SER A 31 0.91 2.31 -17.82
N SER A 32 1.26 1.48 -16.84
CA SER A 32 0.36 0.60 -16.08
C SER A 32 0.67 0.66 -14.58
N PRO A 33 -0.30 0.40 -13.69
CA PRO A 33 -0.03 0.19 -12.26
C PRO A 33 1.05 -0.85 -11.97
N ASP A 34 1.17 -1.89 -12.81
CA ASP A 34 2.19 -2.95 -12.66
C ASP A 34 3.63 -2.46 -12.83
N ASP A 35 3.84 -1.33 -13.52
CA ASP A 35 5.15 -0.72 -13.69
C ASP A 35 5.67 -0.13 -12.37
N CYS A 36 4.78 0.18 -11.43
CA CYS A 36 5.09 0.88 -10.20
C CYS A 36 5.28 -0.08 -9.04
N TRP A 37 6.28 0.19 -8.20
CA TRP A 37 6.47 -0.56 -6.97
C TRP A 37 5.26 -0.46 -6.04
N SER A 38 4.67 0.74 -5.96
CA SER A 38 3.40 0.99 -5.26
C SER A 38 2.21 0.27 -5.87
N GLY A 39 2.30 -0.23 -7.11
CA GLY A 39 1.13 -0.74 -7.82
C GLY A 39 0.13 0.36 -8.18
N VAL A 40 0.53 1.63 -8.17
CA VAL A 40 -0.33 2.78 -8.49
C VAL A 40 0.35 3.65 -9.55
N CYS A 41 -0.22 3.67 -10.75
CA CYS A 41 0.14 4.60 -11.80
C CYS A 41 -0.89 5.74 -11.82
N GLY A 42 -0.48 6.93 -11.39
CA GLY A 42 -1.33 8.11 -11.31
C GLY A 42 -1.79 8.60 -12.69
N SER A 43 -2.83 9.45 -12.69
CA SER A 43 -3.39 10.05 -13.91
C SER A 43 -2.41 10.94 -14.69
N ASN A 44 -1.33 11.38 -14.05
CA ASN A 44 -0.21 12.08 -14.68
C ASN A 44 0.83 11.11 -15.32
N GLN A 45 0.50 9.82 -15.44
CA GLN A 45 1.39 8.77 -15.95
C GLN A 45 2.68 8.64 -15.13
N THR A 46 2.60 8.87 -13.81
CA THR A 46 3.73 8.65 -12.90
C THR A 46 3.34 7.77 -11.72
N CYS A 47 4.30 7.01 -11.22
CA CYS A 47 4.11 6.17 -10.05
C CYS A 47 3.79 7.02 -8.84
N SER A 48 2.63 6.80 -8.24
CA SER A 48 2.21 7.46 -7.01
C SER A 48 2.70 6.68 -5.80
N GLU A 49 2.87 7.37 -4.69
CA GLU A 49 3.15 6.71 -3.41
C GLU A 49 1.96 5.86 -2.95
N ALA A 50 2.29 4.76 -2.26
CA ALA A 50 1.32 3.90 -1.58
C ALA A 50 0.55 4.72 -0.53
N ASN A 51 -0.77 4.64 -0.53
CA ASN A 51 -1.62 5.37 0.41
C ASN A 51 -2.76 4.48 0.91
N CYS A 52 -3.17 4.70 2.17
CA CYS A 52 -4.26 3.98 2.83
C CYS A 52 -5.67 4.26 2.29
N ASN A 53 -5.80 4.81 1.09
CA ASN A 53 -7.08 5.07 0.42
C ASN A 53 -6.93 5.00 -1.12
N ASP A 54 -5.89 4.32 -1.63
CA ASP A 54 -5.62 4.20 -3.06
C ASP A 54 -6.24 2.96 -3.71
N ARG A 55 -6.94 2.14 -2.91
CA ARG A 55 -7.64 0.90 -3.30
C ARG A 55 -6.72 -0.21 -3.77
N VAL A 56 -5.44 -0.13 -3.43
CA VAL A 56 -4.44 -1.13 -3.79
C VAL A 56 -3.74 -1.59 -2.52
N ARG A 57 -3.68 -2.91 -2.29
CA ARG A 57 -2.88 -3.46 -1.20
C ARG A 57 -1.39 -3.28 -1.50
N ASN A 58 -0.80 -2.21 -0.99
CA ASN A 58 0.60 -1.84 -1.23
C ASN A 58 1.25 -1.27 0.05
N GLY A 59 2.47 -0.73 -0.03
CA GLY A 59 3.08 0.03 1.09
C GLY A 59 3.34 -0.71 2.40
N GLY A 60 3.03 -2.02 2.48
CA GLY A 60 3.06 -2.80 3.71
C GLY A 60 1.70 -3.06 4.36
N GLU A 61 0.60 -2.71 3.69
CA GLU A 61 -0.77 -2.99 4.14
C GLU A 61 -1.07 -4.48 4.29
N ILE A 62 -1.90 -4.82 5.29
CA ILE A 62 -2.33 -6.21 5.52
C ILE A 62 -3.60 -6.52 4.72
N GLY A 63 -4.54 -5.58 4.63
CA GLY A 63 -5.66 -5.63 3.68
C GLY A 63 -5.52 -4.55 2.62
N ILE A 64 -6.53 -4.36 1.76
CA ILE A 64 -6.56 -3.22 0.84
C ILE A 64 -6.89 -1.98 1.67
N ASP A 65 -6.02 -0.96 1.65
CA ASP A 65 -6.21 0.33 2.35
C ASP A 65 -6.34 0.23 3.88
N CYS A 66 -5.94 -0.90 4.49
CA CYS A 66 -6.18 -1.14 5.91
C CYS A 66 -5.10 -2.00 6.58
N ASP A 67 -4.95 -1.78 7.89
CA ASP A 67 -3.93 -2.37 8.77
C ASP A 67 -2.49 -2.09 8.31
N GLY A 68 -1.50 -2.62 9.05
CA GLY A 68 -0.08 -2.44 8.75
C GLY A 68 0.34 -0.99 9.00
N PRO A 69 0.79 -0.24 7.98
CA PRO A 69 1.06 1.20 8.10
C PRO A 69 -0.23 2.04 8.21
N CYS A 70 -1.40 1.49 7.89
CA CYS A 70 -2.65 2.22 7.91
C CYS A 70 -3.29 2.26 9.29
N VAL A 71 -3.75 3.45 9.68
CA VAL A 71 -4.41 3.68 10.98
C VAL A 71 -5.75 2.93 11.06
N LYS A 72 -6.49 2.89 9.95
CA LYS A 72 -7.76 2.20 9.85
C LYS A 72 -7.56 0.69 9.74
N ARG A 73 -8.39 -0.05 10.48
CA ARG A 73 -8.31 -1.51 10.60
C ARG A 73 -9.23 -2.19 9.60
N CYS A 74 -8.81 -3.36 9.14
CA CYS A 74 -9.62 -4.19 8.25
C CYS A 74 -10.77 -4.88 9.00
N ASN A 75 -11.73 -5.42 8.25
CA ASN A 75 -12.82 -6.22 8.81
C ASN A 75 -12.30 -7.40 9.66
N GLY A 76 -12.96 -7.68 10.77
CA GLY A 76 -12.59 -8.70 11.75
C GLY A 76 -11.60 -8.24 12.83
N ARG A 77 -11.03 -7.04 12.72
CA ARG A 77 -10.15 -6.46 13.75
C ARG A 77 -10.93 -5.81 14.87
N SER A 78 -10.40 -5.82 16.09
CA SER A 78 -11.03 -5.12 17.22
C SER A 78 -11.11 -3.61 16.96
N CYS A 79 -12.16 -2.95 17.43
CA CYS A 79 -12.38 -1.51 17.31
C CYS A 79 -13.07 -0.96 18.57
N SER A 80 -12.89 0.33 18.83
CA SER A 80 -13.57 1.09 19.90
C SER A 80 -14.55 2.11 19.33
N SER A 81 -14.27 2.65 18.13
CA SER A 81 -15.12 3.58 17.40
C SER A 81 -15.27 3.15 15.93
N PRO A 82 -16.37 3.51 15.24
CA PRO A 82 -16.48 3.42 13.79
C PRO A 82 -15.27 3.98 13.02
N ASP A 83 -14.63 5.04 13.52
CA ASP A 83 -13.46 5.68 12.89
C ASP A 83 -12.20 4.80 12.87
N ASP A 84 -12.13 3.80 13.76
CA ASP A 84 -11.02 2.84 13.79
C ASP A 84 -11.07 1.88 12.59
N CYS A 85 -12.22 1.75 11.95
CA CYS A 85 -12.47 0.77 10.90
C CYS A 85 -12.40 1.41 9.53
N TRP A 86 -11.77 0.71 8.58
CA TRP A 86 -11.77 1.13 7.17
C TRP A 86 -13.21 1.28 6.65
N SER A 87 -14.09 0.37 7.04
CA SER A 87 -15.50 0.36 6.67
C SER A 87 -16.31 1.50 7.29
N GLY A 88 -15.76 2.19 8.29
CA GLY A 88 -16.51 3.14 9.10
C GLY A 88 -17.57 2.48 9.98
N VAL A 89 -17.47 1.17 10.24
CA VAL A 89 -18.45 0.42 11.03
C VAL A 89 -17.74 -0.45 12.06
N CYS A 90 -17.94 -0.10 13.34
CA CYS A 90 -17.53 -0.90 14.48
C CYS A 90 -18.74 -1.66 15.04
N GLY A 91 -18.75 -2.98 14.89
CA GLY A 91 -19.84 -3.85 15.30
C GLY A 91 -20.03 -3.90 16.82
N THR A 92 -21.19 -4.42 17.26
CA THR A 92 -21.53 -4.56 18.69
C THR A 92 -20.60 -5.50 19.45
N ASN A 93 -19.93 -6.40 18.75
CA ASN A 93 -18.87 -7.27 19.25
C ASN A 93 -17.49 -6.58 19.31
N GLN A 94 -17.43 -5.26 19.16
CA GLN A 94 -16.19 -4.47 19.14
C GLN A 94 -15.24 -4.91 18.03
N THR A 95 -15.77 -5.31 16.87
CA THR A 95 -14.94 -5.62 15.69
C THR A 95 -15.40 -4.85 14.47
N CYS A 96 -14.44 -4.45 13.64
CA CYS A 96 -14.69 -3.84 12.34
C CYS A 96 -15.47 -4.82 11.47
N SER A 97 -16.53 -4.31 10.87
CA SER A 97 -17.42 -5.08 10.01
C SER A 97 -17.78 -4.22 8.80
N GLY A 98 -18.07 -4.82 7.65
CA GLY A 98 -18.42 -4.10 6.42
C GLY A 98 -19.05 -5.03 5.42
#